data_AF-M7U1M6-F1
#
_entry.id   AF-M7U1M6-F1
#
_cell.length_a   1.000
_cell.length_b   1.000
_cell.length_c   1.000
_cell.angle_alpha   90.00
_cell.angle_beta   90.00
_cell.angle_gamma   90.00
#
_symmetry.space_group_name_H-M   'P 1'
#
loop_
_entity.id
_entity.type
_entity.pdbx_description
1 polymer ?
#
loop_
_entity_poly.entity_id
_entity_poly.type
_entity_poly.pdbx_seq_one_letter_code
_entity_poly.pdbx_strand_id
1 'polypeptide(L)'
;MITGIHHINLVVQPGTLAAAAAFYGETLGLTARPVPAAQAGTLAWFDVGPPSASQQQQQQVHIAFGEPEDFAFASRRHPCFRVGSGDELLELRRRIHAHFERGGEGAPLAADKPGEESSGAKGVEYPQRFFARDYAGNRL
;
A
#
# COMPACT_ATOMS: atom_id res chain seq x y z
N MET A 1 -20.59 18.67 -3.74
CA MET A 1 -20.34 18.39 -2.30
C MET A 1 -19.44 17.15 -2.23
N ILE A 2 -18.41 17.14 -1.38
CA ILE A 2 -17.45 16.04 -1.24
C ILE A 2 -17.96 15.06 -0.17
N THR A 3 -18.00 13.76 -0.48
CA THR A 3 -18.59 12.73 0.40
C THR A 3 -17.57 11.75 1.00
N GLY A 4 -16.33 11.73 0.48
CA GLY A 4 -15.26 10.86 0.95
C GLY A 4 -14.08 10.81 0.01
N ILE A 5 -13.06 10.04 0.40
CA ILE A 5 -11.94 9.71 -0.49
C ILE A 5 -12.40 8.58 -1.41
N HIS A 6 -12.41 8.84 -2.72
CA HIS A 6 -12.67 7.79 -3.71
C HIS A 6 -11.43 6.93 -3.95
N HIS A 7 -10.28 7.57 -4.18
CA HIS A 7 -9.03 6.89 -4.41
C HIS A 7 -7.86 7.76 -3.97
N ILE A 8 -6.71 7.11 -3.80
CA ILE A 8 -5.40 7.74 -3.71
C ILE A 8 -4.53 7.22 -4.84
N ASN A 9 -3.57 8.01 -5.29
CA ASN A 9 -2.59 7.61 -6.29
C ASN A 9 -1.20 7.59 -5.66
N LEU A 10 -0.50 6.47 -5.80
CA LEU A 10 0.91 6.31 -5.46
C LEU A 10 1.71 6.11 -6.74
N VAL A 11 2.95 6.56 -6.73
CA VAL A 11 3.82 6.49 -7.90
C VAL A 11 4.96 5.50 -7.67
N VAL A 12 5.32 4.79 -8.72
CA VAL A 12 6.37 3.76 -8.73
C VAL A 12 7.26 3.95 -9.96
N GLN A 13 8.43 3.33 -9.97
CA GLN A 13 9.34 3.44 -11.11
C GLN A 13 8.70 2.86 -12.39
N PRO A 14 8.92 3.46 -13.57
CA PRO A 14 8.44 2.92 -14.84
C PRO A 14 8.80 1.44 -15.05
N GLY A 15 7.87 0.67 -15.59
CA GLY A 15 8.07 -0.76 -15.90
C GLY A 15 7.94 -1.72 -14.72
N THR A 16 7.53 -1.25 -13.54
CA THR A 16 7.47 -2.06 -12.31
C THR A 16 6.06 -2.49 -11.87
N LEU A 17 5.07 -2.53 -12.77
CA LEU A 17 3.70 -2.91 -12.40
C LEU A 17 3.56 -4.37 -11.92
N ALA A 18 4.46 -5.27 -12.32
CA ALA A 18 4.50 -6.64 -11.77
C ALA A 18 4.84 -6.62 -10.26
N ALA A 19 5.78 -5.76 -9.86
CA ALA A 19 6.07 -5.50 -8.45
C ALA A 19 4.87 -4.90 -7.69
N ALA A 20 4.03 -4.09 -8.36
CA ALA A 20 2.78 -3.61 -7.79
C ALA A 20 1.81 -4.77 -7.49
N ALA A 21 1.66 -5.72 -8.39
CA ALA A 21 0.82 -6.90 -8.18
C ALA A 21 1.32 -7.74 -6.99
N ALA A 22 2.63 -8.00 -6.92
CA ALA A 22 3.25 -8.75 -5.83
C ALA A 22 3.10 -8.05 -4.46
N PHE A 23 3.28 -6.73 -4.42
CA PHE A 23 3.18 -6.00 -3.15
C PHE A 23 1.73 -5.69 -2.76
N TYR A 24 1.00 -4.94 -3.59
CA TYR A 24 -0.34 -4.47 -3.25
C TYR A 24 -1.39 -5.59 -3.32
N GLY A 25 -1.28 -6.48 -4.31
CA GLY A 25 -2.18 -7.61 -4.47
C GLY A 25 -1.89 -8.72 -3.45
N GLU A 26 -0.70 -9.30 -3.50
CA GLU A 26 -0.40 -10.51 -2.73
C GLU A 26 -0.01 -10.20 -1.28
N THR A 27 0.85 -9.20 -1.06
CA THR A 27 1.40 -8.93 0.28
C THR A 27 0.44 -8.15 1.16
N LEU A 28 -0.15 -7.07 0.65
CA LEU A 28 -1.19 -6.33 1.38
C LEU A 28 -2.54 -7.06 1.34
N GLY A 29 -2.81 -7.83 0.28
CA GLY A 29 -4.09 -8.52 0.09
C GLY A 29 -5.18 -7.64 -0.54
N LEU A 30 -4.81 -6.59 -1.28
CA LEU A 30 -5.79 -5.77 -1.99
C LEU A 30 -6.30 -6.49 -3.24
N THR A 31 -7.52 -6.19 -3.67
CA THR A 31 -8.10 -6.87 -4.84
C THR A 31 -7.76 -6.11 -6.11
N ALA A 32 -7.05 -6.73 -7.04
CA ALA A 32 -6.72 -6.12 -8.33
C ALA A 32 -7.99 -5.79 -9.12
N ARG A 33 -8.01 -4.61 -9.75
CA ARG A 33 -9.11 -4.11 -10.56
C ARG A 33 -8.65 -3.86 -11.99
N PRO A 34 -9.47 -4.21 -13.00
CA PRO A 34 -9.17 -3.85 -14.38
C PRO A 34 -9.04 -2.33 -14.54
N VAL A 35 -7.97 -1.92 -15.22
CA VAL A 35 -7.79 -0.54 -15.68
C VAL A 35 -8.49 -0.33 -17.02
N PRO A 36 -8.79 0.92 -17.42
CA PRO A 36 -9.26 1.21 -18.78
C PRO A 36 -8.29 0.64 -19.82
N ALA A 37 -8.83 0.04 -20.89
CA ALA A 37 -8.02 -0.66 -21.90
C ALA A 37 -6.92 0.24 -22.52
N ALA A 38 -7.19 1.53 -22.68
CA ALA A 38 -6.23 2.51 -23.20
C ALA A 38 -5.05 2.79 -22.25
N GLN A 39 -5.12 2.37 -20.99
CA GLN A 39 -4.10 2.57 -19.95
C GLN A 39 -3.51 1.24 -19.46
N ALA A 40 -3.75 0.15 -20.19
CA ALA A 40 -3.16 -1.15 -19.89
C ALA A 40 -1.62 -1.05 -19.96
N GLY A 41 -0.93 -1.58 -18.95
CA GLY A 41 0.53 -1.56 -18.87
C GLY A 41 1.13 -0.24 -18.36
N THR A 42 0.33 0.80 -18.10
CA THR A 42 0.80 2.07 -17.53
C THR A 42 0.22 2.37 -16.14
N LEU A 43 -0.85 1.65 -15.75
CA LEU A 43 -1.50 1.76 -14.45
C LEU A 43 -1.79 0.37 -13.86
N ALA A 44 -1.88 0.31 -12.53
CA ALA A 44 -2.52 -0.79 -11.81
C ALA A 44 -3.49 -0.23 -10.75
N TRP A 45 -4.68 -0.80 -10.65
CA TRP A 45 -5.70 -0.37 -9.68
C TRP A 45 -6.01 -1.50 -8.70
N PHE A 46 -6.22 -1.15 -7.44
CA PHE A 46 -6.56 -2.09 -6.38
C PHE A 46 -7.71 -1.57 -5.53
N ASP A 47 -8.67 -2.41 -5.22
CA ASP A 47 -9.76 -2.12 -4.30
C ASP A 47 -9.34 -2.36 -2.85
N VAL A 48 -9.70 -1.44 -1.96
CA VAL A 48 -9.41 -1.50 -0.52
C VAL A 48 -10.57 -2.13 0.25
N GLY A 49 -10.31 -3.25 0.91
CA GLY A 49 -11.31 -3.97 1.70
C GLY A 49 -12.23 -4.86 0.85
N PRO A 50 -13.28 -5.44 1.46
CA PRO A 50 -14.17 -6.36 0.77
C PRO A 50 -15.02 -5.64 -0.29
N PRO A 51 -15.54 -6.37 -1.29
CA PRO A 51 -16.42 -5.78 -2.30
C PRO A 51 -17.63 -5.08 -1.69
N SER A 52 -17.82 -3.82 -2.06
CA SER A 52 -19.05 -3.07 -1.76
C SER A 52 -20.19 -3.43 -2.71
N ALA A 53 -21.43 -3.32 -2.23
CA ALA A 53 -22.64 -3.45 -3.06
C ALA A 53 -22.71 -2.43 -4.21
N SER A 54 -22.00 -1.31 -4.09
CA SER A 54 -21.81 -0.34 -5.16
C SER A 54 -20.34 -0.17 -5.48
N GLN A 55 -19.99 -0.42 -6.73
CA GLN A 55 -18.64 -0.17 -7.25
C GLN A 55 -18.20 1.29 -7.11
N GLN A 56 -19.14 2.25 -7.10
CA GLN A 56 -18.84 3.68 -6.93
C GLN A 56 -18.46 4.03 -5.48
N GLN A 57 -18.73 3.15 -4.52
CA GLN A 57 -18.40 3.33 -3.11
C GLN A 57 -17.12 2.59 -2.70
N GLN A 58 -16.53 1.82 -3.62
CA GLN A 58 -15.31 1.08 -3.36
C GLN A 58 -14.10 2.03 -3.36
N GLN A 59 -13.40 2.14 -2.23
CA GLN A 59 -12.16 2.92 -2.16
C GLN A 59 -11.02 2.19 -2.88
N GLN A 60 -10.13 2.94 -3.52
CA GLN A 60 -9.09 2.38 -4.38
C GLN A 60 -7.70 2.95 -4.12
N VAL A 61 -6.69 2.14 -4.41
CA VAL A 61 -5.30 2.56 -4.61
C VAL A 61 -5.00 2.47 -6.09
N HIS A 62 -4.60 3.58 -6.69
CA HIS A 62 -4.08 3.63 -8.05
C HIS A 62 -2.56 3.69 -7.98
N ILE A 63 -1.91 2.87 -8.80
CA ILE A 63 -0.46 2.84 -8.99
C ILE A 63 -0.18 3.35 -10.38
N ALA A 64 0.59 4.44 -10.45
CA ALA A 64 1.04 5.05 -11.69
C ALA A 64 2.56 5.13 -11.74
N PHE A 65 3.13 5.40 -12.92
CA PHE A 65 4.55 5.71 -13.03
C PHE A 65 4.82 7.14 -12.59
N GLY A 66 5.85 7.32 -11.77
CA GLY A 66 6.33 8.64 -11.34
C GLY A 66 7.55 9.10 -12.15
N GLU A 67 7.90 10.36 -11.96
CA GLU A 67 9.12 10.97 -12.51
C GLU A 67 10.30 10.79 -11.54
N PRO A 68 11.56 10.91 -11.99
CA PRO A 68 12.73 10.75 -11.12
C PRO A 68 12.68 11.58 -9.83
N GLU A 69 12.12 12.78 -9.88
CA GLU A 69 12.00 13.69 -8.74
C GLU A 69 11.08 13.16 -7.64
N ASP A 70 10.09 12.33 -7.99
CA ASP A 70 9.19 11.70 -7.02
C ASP A 70 9.94 10.75 -6.07
N PHE A 71 11.07 10.22 -6.53
CA PHE A 71 11.90 9.26 -5.81
C PHE A 71 13.17 9.88 -5.21
N ALA A 72 13.38 11.19 -5.38
CA ALA A 72 14.60 11.86 -4.95
C ALA A 72 14.76 11.92 -3.41
N PHE A 73 13.66 11.78 -2.65
CA PHE A 73 13.70 11.78 -1.19
C PHE A 73 12.62 10.89 -0.57
N ALA A 74 12.92 10.36 0.61
CA ALA A 74 11.98 9.54 1.38
C ALA A 74 10.83 10.40 1.94
N SER A 75 9.73 10.51 1.19
CA SER A 75 8.58 11.30 1.61
C SER A 75 7.98 10.81 2.93
N ARG A 76 7.43 11.75 3.71
CA ARG A 76 6.64 11.48 4.93
C ARG A 76 5.14 11.42 4.66
N ARG A 77 4.69 11.84 3.48
CA ARG A 77 3.30 11.74 3.03
C ARG A 77 2.94 10.26 2.89
N HIS A 78 1.76 9.87 3.35
CA HIS A 78 1.30 8.49 3.32
C HIS A 78 -0.23 8.45 3.37
N PRO A 79 -0.87 7.51 2.66
CA PRO A 79 -2.18 7.03 3.08
C PRO A 79 -2.01 6.24 4.39
N CYS A 80 -3.05 6.20 5.21
CA CYS A 80 -3.09 5.35 6.40
C CYS A 80 -4.31 4.44 6.27
N PHE A 81 -4.07 3.13 6.14
CA PHE A 81 -5.14 2.16 5.94
C PHE A 81 -5.70 1.71 7.29
N ARG A 82 -7.04 1.65 7.36
CA ARG A 82 -7.71 1.02 8.50
C ARG A 82 -7.63 -0.50 8.34
N VAL A 83 -7.27 -1.18 9.42
CA VAL A 83 -7.29 -2.64 9.54
C VAL A 83 -8.41 -3.03 10.51
N GLY A 84 -9.04 -4.19 10.35
CA GLY A 84 -10.27 -4.54 11.08
C GLY A 84 -10.05 -4.85 12.56
N SER A 85 -8.86 -5.32 12.96
CA SER A 85 -8.52 -5.56 14.36
C SER A 85 -7.01 -5.45 14.64
N GLY A 86 -6.63 -5.49 15.92
CA GLY A 86 -5.22 -5.54 16.33
C GLY A 86 -4.51 -6.84 15.91
N ASP A 87 -5.23 -7.97 15.89
CA ASP A 87 -4.69 -9.25 15.42
C ASP A 87 -4.43 -9.20 13.90
N GLU A 88 -5.36 -8.63 13.14
CA GLU A 88 -5.18 -8.41 11.70
C GLU A 88 -4.07 -7.41 11.40
N LEU A 89 -3.87 -6.40 12.26
CA LEU A 89 -2.74 -5.47 12.15
C LEU A 89 -1.40 -6.21 12.34
N LEU A 90 -1.32 -7.08 13.34
CA LEU A 90 -0.13 -7.90 13.58
C LEU A 90 0.12 -8.89 12.43
N GLU A 91 -0.93 -9.50 11.89
CA GLU A 91 -0.82 -10.41 10.76
C GLU A 91 -0.37 -9.69 9.49
N LEU A 92 -0.91 -8.50 9.20
CA LEU A 92 -0.43 -7.67 8.10
C LEU A 92 1.06 -7.33 8.28
N ARG A 93 1.49 -6.96 9.49
CA ARG A 93 2.91 -6.72 9.79
C ARG A 93 3.78 -7.94 9.51
N ARG A 94 3.34 -9.14 9.89
CA ARG A 94 4.05 -10.40 9.58
C ARG A 94 4.18 -10.64 8.09
N ARG A 95 3.10 -10.47 7.31
CA ARG A 95 3.13 -10.65 5.86
C ARG A 95 4.11 -9.70 5.17
N ILE A 96 4.07 -8.42 5.52
CA ILE A 96 4.97 -7.40 4.96
C ILE A 96 6.43 -7.72 5.33
N HIS A 97 6.70 -8.06 6.59
CA HIS A 97 8.06 -8.40 7.01
C HIS A 97 8.57 -9.71 6.38
N ALA A 98 7.73 -10.73 6.23
CA ALA A 98 8.12 -11.96 5.57
C ALA A 98 8.46 -11.74 4.09
N HIS A 99 7.76 -10.81 3.40
CA HIS A 99 8.14 -10.39 2.03
C HIS A 99 9.44 -9.60 2.02
N PHE A 100 9.64 -8.71 2.99
CA PHE A 100 10.90 -7.98 3.18
C PHE A 100 12.09 -8.94 3.30
N GLU A 101 12.02 -9.92 4.20
CA GLU A 101 13.10 -10.90 4.44
C GLU A 101 13.33 -11.82 3.25
N ARG A 102 12.25 -12.24 2.57
CA ARG A 102 12.34 -13.08 1.37
C ARG A 102 12.98 -12.32 0.19
N GLY A 103 12.79 -11.00 0.12
CA GLY A 103 13.17 -10.19 -1.02
C GLY A 103 12.39 -10.54 -2.30
N GLY A 104 12.98 -10.23 -3.45
CA GLY A 104 12.40 -10.50 -4.77
C GLY A 104 11.49 -9.40 -5.30
N GLU A 105 10.67 -9.73 -6.30
CA GLU A 105 9.77 -8.79 -6.95
C GLU A 105 8.76 -8.21 -5.94
N GLY A 106 8.60 -6.88 -5.97
CA GLY A 106 7.71 -6.14 -5.07
C GLY A 106 8.13 -6.12 -3.60
N ALA A 107 9.33 -6.61 -3.25
CA ALA A 107 9.76 -6.59 -1.85
C ALA A 107 9.75 -5.16 -1.28
N PRO A 108 9.14 -4.93 -0.11
CA PRO A 108 9.12 -3.61 0.51
C PRO A 108 10.53 -3.11 0.80
N LEU A 109 10.73 -1.78 0.78
CA LEU A 109 12.02 -1.18 1.15
C LEU A 109 12.20 -1.00 2.66
N ALA A 110 11.10 -1.03 3.42
CA ALA A 110 11.13 -0.99 4.88
C ALA A 110 9.92 -1.71 5.47
N ALA A 111 10.17 -2.56 6.47
CA ALA A 111 9.12 -3.27 7.19
C ALA A 111 9.50 -3.41 8.67
N ASP A 112 8.57 -3.10 9.56
CA ASP A 112 8.79 -3.27 10.99
C ASP A 112 8.71 -4.76 11.39
N LYS A 113 9.74 -5.27 12.06
CA LYS A 113 9.81 -6.68 12.47
C LYS A 113 8.79 -7.09 13.55
N PRO A 114 7.93 -8.10 13.33
CA PRO A 114 6.97 -8.56 14.35
C PRO A 114 7.65 -8.93 15.66
N GLY A 115 7.04 -8.54 16.80
CA GLY A 115 7.60 -8.77 18.13
C GLY A 115 8.60 -7.71 18.60
N GLU A 116 9.10 -6.86 17.69
CA GLU A 116 9.91 -5.69 18.02
C GLU A 116 9.05 -4.42 18.08
N GLU A 117 9.64 -3.35 18.60
CA GLU A 117 9.03 -2.02 18.64
C GLU A 117 8.56 -1.59 17.24
N SER A 118 7.27 -1.26 17.09
CA SER A 118 6.76 -0.68 15.85
C SER A 118 7.13 0.80 15.72
N SER A 119 7.25 1.25 14.48
CA SER A 119 7.52 2.63 14.11
C SER A 119 6.32 3.55 14.36
N GLY A 120 6.62 4.86 14.43
CA GLY A 120 5.64 5.90 14.72
C GLY A 120 5.62 6.32 16.20
N ALA A 121 5.05 7.49 16.46
CA ALA A 121 4.91 7.97 17.84
C ALA A 121 3.92 7.09 18.62
N LYS A 122 4.23 6.83 19.88
CA LYS A 122 3.44 6.01 20.81
C LYS A 122 2.91 6.88 21.95
N GLY A 123 1.78 6.49 22.53
CA GLY A 123 1.17 7.19 23.66
C GLY A 123 -0.32 6.88 23.75
N VAL A 124 -0.97 7.28 24.86
CA VAL A 124 -2.41 7.08 25.10
C VAL A 124 -3.27 7.66 23.97
N GLU A 125 -2.78 8.73 23.34
CA GLU A 125 -3.48 9.42 22.25
C GLU A 125 -3.28 8.76 20.87
N TYR A 126 -2.35 7.81 20.75
CA TYR A 126 -2.03 7.18 19.47
C TYR A 126 -2.58 5.75 19.39
N PRO A 127 -3.34 5.41 18.33
CA PRO A 127 -3.78 4.04 18.12
C PRO A 127 -2.59 3.13 17.84
N GLN A 128 -2.76 1.82 18.05
CA GLN A 128 -1.79 0.83 17.57
C GLN A 128 -1.64 0.96 16.06
N ARG A 129 -0.40 1.12 15.61
CA ARG A 129 -0.03 1.31 14.20
C ARG A 129 1.42 0.88 13.98
N PHE A 130 1.79 0.73 12.72
CA PHE A 130 3.15 0.63 12.25
C PHE A 130 3.24 1.29 10.87
N PHE A 131 4.44 1.57 10.39
CA PHE A 131 4.67 2.02 9.02
C PHE A 131 5.43 0.97 8.23
N ALA A 132 5.17 0.94 6.92
CA ALA A 132 5.99 0.24 5.96
C ALA A 132 6.37 1.18 4.82
N ARG A 133 7.34 0.76 4.01
CA ARG A 133 7.56 1.34 2.69
C ARG A 133 7.37 0.26 1.64
N ASP A 134 6.57 0.56 0.63
CA ASP A 134 6.47 -0.30 -0.55
C ASP A 134 7.82 -0.43 -1.27
N TYR A 135 7.83 -1.19 -2.37
CA TYR A 135 9.02 -1.43 -3.17
C TYR A 135 9.56 -0.18 -3.89
N ALA A 136 8.77 0.89 -4.00
CA ALA A 136 9.17 2.17 -4.60
C ALA A 136 9.53 3.23 -3.54
N GLY A 137 9.38 2.91 -2.25
CA GLY A 137 9.66 3.81 -1.14
C GLY A 137 8.46 4.62 -0.64
N ASN A 138 7.25 4.42 -1.18
CA ASN A 138 6.03 5.05 -0.67
C ASN A 138 5.76 4.59 0.75
N ARG A 139 5.56 5.55 1.66
CA ARG A 139 5.24 5.24 3.05
C ARG A 139 3.74 4.88 3.15
N LEU A 140 3.44 3.82 3.90
CA LEU A 140 2.11 3.33 4.22
C LEU A 140 1.97 3.13 5.74
#